data_AF-A0AAF0TGM4-F1
#
_entry.id   AF-A0AAF0TGM4-F1
#
_cell.length_a   1.000
_cell.length_b   1.000
_cell.length_c   1.000
_cell.angle_alpha   90.00
_cell.angle_beta   90.00
_cell.angle_gamma   90.00
#
_symmetry.space_group_name_H-M   'P 1'
#
loop_
_entity.id
_entity.type
_entity.pdbx_description
1 polymer ?
#
loop_
_entity_poly.entity_id
_entity_poly.type
_entity_poly.pdbx_seq_one_letter_code
_entity_poly.pdbx_strand_id
1 'polypeptide(L)'
;GGSGRSGGLGGGVFDCFERPICSSPDAWFDVVTRVTNDNNKIQKRTKNVSRCLNLGSYNYLGFAAFDEYCSPRTIECLKIFSASTCSTRVDGGTTTIHTELEEHVAKFVGKPAAIVFGMGYVTNSAVLPVLIGQGGLIISDSLNHNSIVNGARGSGATIRVFQHNKPSHLERVLRENIAEGQPQNHRRWTKIIVVVEGIYSMEGELCKLSEIVAICKKYKAYVYVDEAHSIGAVGKTGKGVCELLGIDTANVDIMMGTFTKSFGSCGGYIAGSKELIEYLKYTCPAHVYAISISPPAAQQIISAIKVLLGEDGSKRGAQKIAHLRENSNFFRSELQKMGFDVLGDYDSPVMPIMLYNIAKLPAFSRECLKQNVAVVVVAFPATPLLLARARICISAAHSKEDLIKALKVRACSSISFTSLKRYTLVMNFKFIHMAFTRIFCYSIFFFHSQLNASQTDKLEALIE
;
A
#
# COMPACT_ATOMS: atom_id res chain seq x y z
N GLY A 1 -0.07 7.63 -9.44
CA GLY A 1 0.44 6.59 -8.52
C GLY A 1 1.51 7.19 -7.64
N GLY A 2 1.33 7.17 -6.32
CA GLY A 2 2.34 7.61 -5.36
C GLY A 2 3.46 6.58 -5.26
N SER A 3 4.59 6.85 -5.90
CA SER A 3 5.87 6.28 -5.48
C SER A 3 6.33 7.08 -4.27
N GLY A 4 6.25 6.48 -3.08
CA GLY A 4 6.96 7.02 -1.92
C GLY A 4 8.43 7.15 -2.31
N ARG A 5 8.99 8.36 -2.19
CA ARG A 5 10.40 8.64 -2.49
C ARG A 5 11.26 7.66 -1.69
N SER A 6 11.89 6.70 -2.36
CA SER A 6 12.99 5.93 -1.80
C SER A 6 14.26 6.78 -1.90
N GLY A 7 14.32 7.85 -1.11
CA GLY A 7 15.55 8.61 -0.92
C GLY A 7 16.44 7.88 0.08
N GLY A 8 17.66 7.55 -0.31
CA GLY A 8 18.72 7.25 0.65
C GLY A 8 19.42 5.88 0.55
N LEU A 9 19.71 5.39 -0.66
CA LEU A 9 20.80 4.40 -0.82
C LEU A 9 21.86 5.00 -1.73
N GLY A 10 22.91 5.55 -1.10
CA GLY A 10 24.08 6.11 -1.78
C GLY A 10 24.81 5.02 -2.56
N GLY A 11 24.58 4.97 -3.87
CA GLY A 11 25.31 4.10 -4.78
C GLY A 11 24.52 3.88 -6.07
N GLY A 12 24.77 4.70 -7.10
CA GLY A 12 24.57 4.43 -8.55
C GLY A 12 23.41 3.55 -9.07
N VAL A 13 22.30 3.39 -8.34
CA VAL A 13 21.21 2.43 -8.64
C VAL A 13 19.89 3.16 -8.98
N PHE A 14 19.94 4.48 -9.17
CA PHE A 14 18.76 5.30 -9.51
C PHE A 14 18.08 4.93 -10.83
N ASP A 15 18.76 4.22 -11.72
CA ASP A 15 18.24 3.83 -13.03
C ASP A 15 17.10 2.79 -12.97
N CYS A 16 17.01 1.99 -11.89
CA CYS A 16 15.95 1.02 -11.70
C CYS A 16 14.73 1.55 -10.94
N PHE A 17 14.80 2.79 -10.43
CA PHE A 17 13.70 3.47 -9.75
C PHE A 17 13.12 4.60 -10.63
N GLU A 18 11.85 4.94 -10.41
CA GLU A 18 11.21 6.14 -10.99
C GLU A 18 11.33 6.25 -12.53
N ARG A 19 11.16 5.13 -13.23
CA ARG A 19 11.17 5.12 -14.71
C ARG A 19 9.99 5.97 -15.23
N PRO A 20 10.22 6.96 -16.11
CA PRO A 20 9.14 7.78 -16.63
C PRO A 20 8.30 6.98 -17.61
N ILE A 21 6.99 7.16 -17.56
CA ILE A 21 6.04 6.64 -18.55
C ILE A 21 5.44 7.80 -19.34
N CYS A 22 5.06 7.56 -20.59
CA CYS A 22 4.49 8.59 -21.47
C CYS A 22 3.23 8.15 -22.23
N SER A 23 2.65 7.00 -21.87
CA SER A 23 1.36 6.53 -22.38
C SER A 23 0.36 6.36 -21.23
N SER A 24 -0.88 6.01 -21.57
CA SER A 24 -1.88 5.59 -20.58
C SER A 24 -1.36 4.42 -19.73
N PRO A 25 -1.69 4.37 -18.42
CA PRO A 25 -1.26 3.31 -17.50
C PRO A 25 -2.09 2.02 -17.67
N ASP A 26 -2.09 1.48 -18.90
CA ASP A 26 -2.82 0.26 -19.28
C ASP A 26 -2.01 -1.01 -18.94
N ALA A 27 -2.50 -2.19 -19.33
CA ALA A 27 -1.77 -3.46 -19.28
C ALA A 27 -0.38 -3.35 -19.94
N TRP A 28 -0.23 -2.49 -20.95
CA TRP A 28 1.04 -2.12 -21.54
C TRP A 28 1.21 -0.60 -21.56
N PHE A 29 2.41 -0.13 -21.24
CA PHE A 29 2.73 1.30 -21.33
C PHE A 29 4.08 1.55 -21.97
N ASP A 30 4.29 2.78 -22.42
CA ASP A 30 5.55 3.24 -23.00
C ASP A 30 6.46 3.83 -21.90
N VAL A 31 7.61 3.19 -21.72
CA VAL A 31 8.67 3.62 -20.79
C VAL A 31 9.66 4.49 -21.54
N VAL A 32 9.90 5.71 -21.03
CA VAL A 32 10.92 6.61 -21.56
C VAL A 32 12.30 6.11 -21.17
N THR A 33 13.16 5.89 -22.16
CA THR A 33 14.54 5.46 -21.94
C THR A 33 15.34 6.61 -21.33
N ARG A 34 16.20 6.28 -20.36
CA ARG A 34 17.12 7.23 -19.71
C ARG A 34 18.57 6.84 -20.00
N VAL A 35 19.42 7.84 -20.10
CA VAL A 35 20.88 7.68 -20.25
C VAL A 35 21.60 8.45 -19.15
N THR A 36 22.76 7.96 -18.75
CA THR A 36 23.65 8.59 -17.78
C THR A 36 25.07 8.52 -18.32
N ASN A 37 25.85 9.57 -18.07
CA ASN A 37 27.28 9.61 -18.39
C ASN A 37 28.12 9.78 -17.11
N ASP A 38 27.52 9.57 -15.94
CA ASP A 38 28.07 9.95 -14.63
C ASP A 38 27.83 8.88 -13.56
N ASN A 39 27.92 7.60 -13.94
CA ASN A 39 27.69 6.45 -13.06
C ASN A 39 26.31 6.46 -12.38
N ASN A 40 25.26 6.71 -13.18
CA ASN A 40 23.86 6.77 -12.75
C ASN A 40 23.53 7.89 -11.74
N LYS A 41 24.39 8.90 -11.55
CA LYS A 41 24.08 10.04 -10.67
C LYS A 41 22.96 10.90 -11.25
N ILE A 42 22.99 11.19 -12.55
CA ILE A 42 21.97 11.95 -13.25
C ILE A 42 21.42 11.12 -14.40
N GLN A 43 20.12 10.84 -14.35
CA GLN A 43 19.38 10.13 -15.40
C GLN A 43 18.71 11.14 -16.35
N LYS A 44 19.27 11.33 -17.55
CA LYS A 44 18.69 12.19 -18.58
C LYS A 44 17.67 11.43 -19.42
N ARG A 45 16.46 11.98 -19.56
CA ARG A 45 15.40 11.40 -20.40
C ARG A 45 15.78 11.55 -21.87
N THR A 46 15.51 10.51 -22.66
CA THR A 46 15.68 10.53 -24.12
C THR A 46 14.32 10.68 -24.82
N LYS A 47 14.34 10.77 -26.15
CA LYS A 47 13.12 10.68 -26.97
C LYS A 47 12.71 9.23 -27.26
N ASN A 48 13.54 8.25 -26.91
CA ASN A 48 13.29 6.85 -27.19
C ASN A 48 12.35 6.25 -26.14
N VAL A 49 11.37 5.48 -26.62
CA VAL A 49 10.37 4.81 -25.79
C VAL A 49 10.42 3.31 -26.03
N SER A 50 10.13 2.53 -24.98
CA SER A 50 10.01 1.07 -25.06
C SER A 50 8.66 0.67 -24.50
N ARG A 51 7.87 -0.02 -25.32
CA ARG A 51 6.56 -0.54 -24.92
C ARG A 51 6.73 -1.77 -24.03
N CYS A 52 6.33 -1.64 -22.77
CA CYS A 52 6.53 -2.65 -21.74
C CYS A 52 5.21 -3.15 -21.16
N LEU A 53 5.18 -4.43 -20.80
CA LEU A 53 4.12 -5.01 -19.98
C LEU A 53 4.16 -4.39 -18.58
N ASN A 54 3.03 -3.87 -18.12
CA ASN A 54 2.87 -3.19 -16.85
C ASN A 54 2.55 -4.18 -15.73
N LEU A 55 3.50 -4.40 -14.82
CA LEU A 55 3.31 -5.18 -13.60
C LEU A 55 3.51 -4.34 -12.32
N GLY A 56 3.49 -3.01 -12.45
CA GLY A 56 3.89 -2.09 -11.38
C GLY A 56 2.81 -1.09 -10.95
N SER A 57 1.74 -0.95 -11.74
CA SER A 57 0.67 -0.01 -11.46
C SER A 57 -0.43 -0.62 -10.59
N TYR A 58 -1.16 0.22 -9.85
CA TYR A 58 -2.35 -0.20 -9.10
C TYR A 58 -3.64 -0.11 -9.93
N ASN A 59 -3.55 -0.20 -11.26
CA ASN A 59 -4.71 -0.18 -12.16
C ASN A 59 -5.40 -1.55 -12.18
N TYR A 60 -6.00 -1.94 -11.05
CA TYR A 60 -6.50 -3.30 -10.83
C TYR A 60 -7.61 -3.71 -11.81
N LEU A 61 -8.52 -2.79 -12.17
CA LEU A 61 -9.66 -3.10 -13.05
C LEU A 61 -9.50 -2.60 -14.49
N GLY A 62 -8.35 -1.99 -14.81
CA GLY A 62 -8.08 -1.43 -16.13
C GLY A 62 -8.72 -0.07 -16.40
N PHE A 63 -9.48 0.51 -15.47
CA PHE A 63 -10.20 1.78 -15.68
C PHE A 63 -9.31 3.02 -15.84
N ALA A 64 -8.00 2.92 -15.56
CA ALA A 64 -7.08 4.03 -15.78
C ALA A 64 -6.67 4.23 -17.26
N ALA A 65 -7.03 3.30 -18.15
CA ALA A 65 -6.89 3.43 -19.60
C ALA A 65 -8.24 3.82 -20.24
N PHE A 66 -8.29 3.93 -21.57
CA PHE A 66 -9.55 4.19 -22.26
C PHE A 66 -10.53 3.03 -21.99
N ASP A 67 -11.71 3.37 -21.48
CA ASP A 67 -12.80 2.43 -21.22
C ASP A 67 -14.02 2.87 -22.01
N GLU A 68 -14.60 1.93 -22.76
CA GLU A 68 -15.72 2.17 -23.68
C GLU A 68 -16.96 2.79 -23.00
N TYR A 69 -17.12 2.66 -21.68
CA TYR A 69 -18.23 3.26 -20.95
C TYR A 69 -17.81 4.51 -20.17
N CYS A 70 -16.66 4.46 -19.50
CA CYS A 70 -16.23 5.56 -18.62
C CYS A 70 -15.67 6.75 -19.41
N SER A 71 -14.86 6.51 -20.44
CA SER A 71 -14.18 7.58 -21.18
C SER A 71 -15.14 8.50 -21.95
N PRO A 72 -16.14 8.00 -22.71
CA PRO A 72 -17.11 8.88 -23.38
C PRO A 72 -17.89 9.76 -22.40
N ARG A 73 -18.32 9.22 -21.25
CA ARG A 73 -19.05 9.99 -20.22
C ARG A 73 -18.20 11.09 -19.60
N THR A 74 -16.92 10.81 -19.38
CA THR A 74 -15.96 11.81 -18.89
C THR A 74 -15.78 12.96 -19.88
N ILE A 75 -15.77 12.66 -21.19
CA ILE A 75 -15.72 13.69 -22.25
C ILE A 75 -17.01 14.51 -22.29
N GLU A 76 -18.18 13.86 -22.20
CA GLU A 76 -19.46 14.58 -22.16
C GLU A 76 -19.60 15.45 -20.90
N CYS A 77 -19.07 15.02 -19.76
CA CYS A 77 -19.04 15.80 -18.53
C CYS A 77 -18.33 17.15 -18.73
N LEU A 78 -17.27 17.21 -19.54
CA LEU A 78 -16.55 18.46 -19.85
C LEU A 78 -17.37 19.45 -20.68
N LYS A 79 -18.45 19.02 -21.35
CA LYS A 79 -19.36 19.92 -22.06
C LYS A 79 -20.35 20.62 -21.11
N ILE A 80 -20.59 20.03 -19.94
CA ILE A 80 -21.54 20.52 -18.94
C ILE A 80 -20.81 21.24 -17.80
N PHE A 81 -19.71 20.65 -17.34
CA PHE A 81 -18.88 21.14 -16.23
C PHE A 81 -17.49 21.52 -16.73
N SER A 82 -16.87 22.50 -16.05
CA SER A 82 -15.47 22.84 -16.29
C SER A 82 -14.52 21.76 -15.75
N ALA A 83 -13.27 21.77 -16.22
CA ALA A 83 -12.23 20.86 -15.74
C ALA A 83 -11.97 20.98 -14.23
N SER A 84 -12.31 22.11 -13.61
CA SER A 84 -12.22 22.36 -12.18
C SER A 84 -13.31 23.35 -11.77
N THR A 85 -13.74 23.28 -10.51
CA THR A 85 -14.63 24.28 -9.90
C THR A 85 -13.88 25.50 -9.37
N CYS A 86 -12.55 25.40 -9.24
CA CYS A 86 -11.68 26.44 -8.70
C CYS A 86 -12.10 26.97 -7.31
N SER A 87 -12.85 26.17 -6.53
CA SER A 87 -13.38 26.56 -5.23
C SER A 87 -13.47 25.35 -4.28
N THR A 88 -13.64 25.64 -2.99
CA THR A 88 -13.80 24.62 -1.94
C THR A 88 -15.21 24.05 -1.94
N ARG A 89 -15.43 22.90 -1.29
CA ARG A 89 -16.77 22.32 -1.20
C ARG A 89 -17.75 23.17 -0.36
N VAL A 90 -17.24 23.95 0.58
CA VAL A 90 -18.04 24.77 1.50
C VAL A 90 -18.47 26.09 0.85
N ASP A 91 -17.69 26.59 -0.11
CA ASP A 91 -18.02 27.80 -0.87
C ASP A 91 -18.77 27.45 -2.18
N GLY A 92 -18.20 27.77 -3.33
CA GLY A 92 -18.81 27.57 -4.66
C GLY A 92 -18.40 26.28 -5.37
N GLY A 93 -17.64 25.39 -4.73
CA GLY A 93 -17.03 24.22 -5.37
C GLY A 93 -17.91 22.96 -5.36
N THR A 94 -19.11 23.01 -4.80
CA THR A 94 -20.05 21.89 -4.83
C THR A 94 -20.98 21.99 -6.05
N THR A 95 -20.91 20.99 -6.92
CA THR A 95 -21.86 20.81 -8.04
C THR A 95 -22.60 19.48 -7.89
N THR A 96 -23.66 19.27 -8.69
CA THR A 96 -24.48 18.05 -8.64
C THR A 96 -23.66 16.76 -8.77
N ILE A 97 -22.60 16.75 -9.57
CA ILE A 97 -21.74 15.58 -9.75
C ILE A 97 -20.99 15.16 -8.48
N HIS A 98 -20.70 16.10 -7.57
CA HIS A 98 -20.02 15.81 -6.32
C HIS A 98 -20.95 15.09 -5.34
N THR A 99 -22.20 15.57 -5.27
CA THR A 99 -23.25 14.94 -4.47
C THR A 99 -23.61 13.57 -5.03
N GLU A 100 -23.75 13.45 -6.36
CA GLU A 100 -23.98 12.16 -7.02
C GLU A 100 -22.84 11.18 -6.71
N LEU A 101 -21.58 11.64 -6.75
CA LEU A 101 -20.43 10.80 -6.41
C LEU A 101 -20.50 10.30 -4.96
N GLU A 102 -20.78 11.17 -4.00
CA GLU A 102 -20.91 10.79 -2.58
C GLU A 102 -22.01 9.73 -2.36
N GLU A 103 -23.15 9.88 -3.03
CA GLU A 103 -24.27 8.93 -3.00
C GLU A 103 -23.88 7.56 -3.59
N HIS A 104 -23.22 7.56 -4.75
CA HIS A 104 -22.77 6.32 -5.39
C HIS A 104 -21.71 5.60 -4.57
N VAL A 105 -20.79 6.35 -3.94
CA VAL A 105 -19.78 5.78 -3.03
C VAL A 105 -20.46 5.16 -1.82
N ALA A 106 -21.37 5.88 -1.16
CA ALA A 106 -22.12 5.38 0.00
C ALA A 106 -22.90 4.09 -0.32
N LYS A 107 -23.59 4.07 -1.48
CA LYS A 107 -24.29 2.89 -1.98
C LYS A 107 -23.34 1.73 -2.28
N PHE A 108 -22.22 1.99 -2.94
CA PHE A 108 -21.25 0.96 -3.34
C PHE A 108 -20.65 0.26 -2.12
N VAL A 109 -20.18 1.02 -1.13
CA VAL A 109 -19.56 0.50 0.09
C VAL A 109 -20.57 0.00 1.13
N GLY A 110 -21.87 0.27 0.93
CA GLY A 110 -22.92 -0.14 1.87
C GLY A 110 -22.89 0.65 3.17
N LYS A 111 -22.76 1.99 3.09
CA LYS A 111 -22.80 2.89 4.24
C LYS A 111 -23.88 3.98 4.08
N PRO A 112 -24.42 4.52 5.19
CA PRO A 112 -25.45 5.56 5.14
C PRO A 112 -25.03 6.85 4.41
N ALA A 113 -23.76 7.23 4.48
CA ALA A 113 -23.24 8.42 3.82
C ALA A 113 -21.73 8.29 3.52
N ALA A 114 -21.25 9.11 2.60
CA ALA A 114 -19.83 9.26 2.30
C ALA A 114 -19.47 10.74 2.02
N ILE A 115 -18.18 11.05 2.19
CA ILE A 115 -17.55 12.33 1.86
C ILE A 115 -16.33 12.07 0.98
N VAL A 116 -16.12 12.93 -0.02
CA VAL A 116 -15.03 12.78 -0.99
C VAL A 116 -13.97 13.87 -0.84
N PHE A 117 -12.71 13.50 -1.05
CA PHE A 117 -11.53 14.35 -1.00
C PHE A 117 -10.74 14.26 -2.30
N GLY A 118 -10.08 15.36 -2.69
CA GLY A 118 -9.29 15.43 -3.93
C GLY A 118 -7.99 14.61 -3.95
N MET A 119 -7.48 14.15 -2.80
CA MET A 119 -6.27 13.33 -2.71
C MET A 119 -6.39 12.18 -1.71
N GLY A 120 -6.11 10.95 -2.15
CA GLY A 120 -6.25 9.74 -1.30
C GLY A 120 -5.30 9.68 -0.09
N TYR A 121 -4.07 10.19 -0.22
CA TYR A 121 -3.16 10.29 0.93
C TYR A 121 -3.72 11.24 2.01
N VAL A 122 -4.23 12.39 1.57
CA VAL A 122 -4.78 13.43 2.46
C VAL A 122 -6.03 12.94 3.18
N THR A 123 -6.81 12.04 2.57
CA THR A 123 -7.99 11.44 3.20
C THR A 123 -7.66 10.89 4.59
N ASN A 124 -6.62 10.05 4.73
CA ASN A 124 -6.19 9.57 6.05
C ASN A 124 -5.57 10.69 6.91
N SER A 125 -4.62 11.44 6.34
CA SER A 125 -3.79 12.35 7.13
C SER A 125 -4.53 13.57 7.66
N ALA A 126 -5.63 13.97 7.01
CA ALA A 126 -6.46 15.10 7.43
C ALA A 126 -7.68 14.69 8.26
N VAL A 127 -8.19 13.47 8.08
CA VAL A 127 -9.39 12.99 8.80
C VAL A 127 -9.05 12.51 10.20
N LEU A 128 -7.98 11.72 10.38
CA LEU A 128 -7.61 11.20 11.70
C LEU A 128 -7.45 12.31 12.78
N PRO A 129 -6.78 13.45 12.50
CA PRO A 129 -6.74 14.59 13.44
C PRO A 129 -8.08 15.16 13.86
N VAL A 130 -9.09 15.05 13.00
CA VAL A 130 -10.45 15.56 13.24
C VAL A 130 -11.27 14.55 14.05
N LEU A 131 -11.01 13.25 13.87
CA LEU A 131 -11.75 12.19 14.55
C LEU A 131 -11.36 12.00 16.01
N ILE A 132 -10.08 12.22 16.34
CA ILE A 132 -9.54 11.90 17.65
C ILE A 132 -8.39 12.83 18.04
N GLY A 133 -8.53 13.46 19.21
CA GLY A 133 -7.56 14.40 19.76
C GLY A 133 -6.89 13.91 21.04
N GLN A 134 -6.36 14.86 21.81
CA GLN A 134 -5.82 14.62 23.15
C GLN A 134 -6.84 13.90 24.05
N GLY A 135 -6.35 12.95 24.86
CA GLY A 135 -7.20 12.09 25.70
C GLY A 135 -7.85 10.92 24.96
N GLY A 136 -7.66 10.82 23.64
CA GLY A 136 -8.00 9.64 22.84
C GLY A 136 -6.81 8.68 22.66
N LEU A 137 -7.13 7.45 22.25
CA LEU A 137 -6.17 6.38 21.93
C LEU A 137 -6.36 5.90 20.50
N ILE A 138 -5.30 5.93 19.70
CA ILE A 138 -5.20 5.25 18.40
C ILE A 138 -4.36 4.00 18.59
N ILE A 139 -4.89 2.85 18.18
CA ILE A 139 -4.14 1.60 18.08
C ILE A 139 -3.97 1.27 16.60
N SER A 140 -2.74 1.34 16.11
CA SER A 140 -2.39 1.18 14.70
C SER A 140 -1.70 -0.16 14.47
N ASP A 141 -1.99 -0.84 13.36
CA ASP A 141 -1.14 -1.92 12.88
C ASP A 141 0.27 -1.36 12.59
N SER A 142 1.30 -2.16 12.87
CA SER A 142 2.70 -1.77 12.66
C SER A 142 3.10 -1.49 11.22
N LEU A 143 2.36 -2.03 10.23
CA LEU A 143 2.62 -1.82 8.80
C LEU A 143 1.61 -0.87 8.14
N ASN A 144 0.79 -0.17 8.92
CA ASN A 144 -0.14 0.82 8.37
C ASN A 144 0.59 1.89 7.54
N HIS A 145 -0.08 2.31 6.48
CA HIS A 145 0.43 3.23 5.49
C HIS A 145 0.82 4.57 6.11
N ASN A 146 1.84 5.21 5.52
CA ASN A 146 2.39 6.48 6.02
C ASN A 146 1.33 7.59 6.19
N SER A 147 0.25 7.59 5.40
CA SER A 147 -0.84 8.55 5.59
C SER A 147 -1.58 8.37 6.91
N ILE A 148 -1.78 7.10 7.34
CA ILE A 148 -2.38 6.76 8.64
C ILE A 148 -1.42 7.19 9.74
N VAL A 149 -0.14 6.83 9.63
CA VAL A 149 0.90 7.18 10.60
C VAL A 149 0.97 8.71 10.79
N ASN A 150 0.99 9.46 9.70
CA ASN A 150 1.07 10.92 9.76
C ASN A 150 -0.24 11.56 10.24
N GLY A 151 -1.40 11.01 9.88
CA GLY A 151 -2.69 11.44 10.44
C GLY A 151 -2.79 11.19 11.95
N ALA A 152 -2.39 10.00 12.40
CA ALA A 152 -2.38 9.65 13.82
C ALA A 152 -1.43 10.56 14.61
N ARG A 153 -0.21 10.81 14.10
CA ARG A 153 0.75 11.73 14.73
C ARG A 153 0.22 13.16 14.79
N GLY A 154 -0.43 13.63 13.72
CA GLY A 154 -1.03 14.96 13.66
C GLY A 154 -2.25 15.14 14.56
N SER A 155 -2.80 14.06 15.12
CA SER A 155 -4.02 14.09 15.92
C SER A 155 -3.78 14.51 17.38
N GLY A 156 -2.55 14.38 17.89
CA GLY A 156 -2.25 14.60 19.31
C GLY A 156 -2.84 13.54 20.26
N ALA A 157 -3.48 12.49 19.74
CA ALA A 157 -3.92 11.34 20.52
C ALA A 157 -2.73 10.51 21.00
N THR A 158 -2.94 9.69 22.03
CA THR A 158 -1.96 8.66 22.37
C THR A 158 -1.96 7.59 21.30
N ILE A 159 -0.78 7.22 20.80
CA ILE A 159 -0.64 6.19 19.77
C ILE A 159 0.00 4.95 20.40
N ARG A 160 -0.60 3.79 20.11
CA ARG A 160 -0.01 2.47 20.38
C ARG A 160 0.01 1.67 19.09
N VAL A 161 0.99 0.80 18.98
CA VAL A 161 1.17 -0.06 17.82
C VAL A 161 1.00 -1.51 18.26
N PHE A 162 0.28 -2.29 17.46
CA PHE A 162 0.24 -3.73 17.63
C PHE A 162 1.00 -4.44 16.52
N GLN A 163 1.49 -5.65 16.81
CA GLN A 163 2.23 -6.46 15.84
C GLN A 163 1.36 -6.74 14.61
N HIS A 164 1.99 -6.64 13.44
CA HIS A 164 1.34 -6.81 12.16
C HIS A 164 0.43 -8.03 12.10
N ASN A 165 -0.84 -7.81 11.75
CA ASN A 165 -1.83 -8.86 11.51
C ASN A 165 -1.95 -9.89 12.66
N LYS A 166 -1.72 -9.45 13.92
CA LYS A 166 -1.78 -10.28 15.14
C LYS A 166 -2.90 -9.84 16.09
N PRO A 167 -4.13 -10.35 15.93
CA PRO A 167 -5.28 -10.01 16.77
C PRO A 167 -5.05 -10.24 18.28
N SER A 168 -4.34 -11.31 18.66
CA SER A 168 -4.00 -11.56 20.07
C SER A 168 -3.14 -10.46 20.69
N HIS A 169 -2.23 -9.86 19.93
CA HIS A 169 -1.43 -8.74 20.37
C HIS A 169 -2.27 -7.45 20.45
N LEU A 170 -3.18 -7.24 19.49
CA LEU A 170 -4.14 -6.14 19.55
C LEU A 170 -4.98 -6.20 20.83
N GLU A 171 -5.56 -7.36 21.15
CA GLU A 171 -6.36 -7.54 22.37
C GLU A 171 -5.55 -7.27 23.63
N ARG A 172 -4.29 -7.74 23.68
CA ARG A 172 -3.38 -7.46 24.78
C ARG A 172 -3.14 -5.95 24.96
N VAL A 173 -2.79 -5.25 23.87
CA VAL A 173 -2.55 -3.79 23.89
C VAL A 173 -3.80 -3.03 24.30
N LEU A 174 -4.98 -3.41 23.79
CA LEU A 174 -6.27 -2.82 24.20
C LEU A 174 -6.50 -2.97 25.70
N ARG A 175 -6.39 -4.19 26.22
CA ARG A 175 -6.62 -4.49 27.64
C ARG A 175 -5.69 -3.71 28.55
N GLU A 176 -4.40 -3.68 28.23
CA GLU A 176 -3.38 -2.94 29.00
C GLU A 176 -3.69 -1.45 29.03
N ASN A 177 -3.94 -0.82 27.87
CA ASN A 177 -4.20 0.62 27.83
C ASN A 177 -5.56 0.99 28.44
N ILE A 178 -6.57 0.14 28.35
CA ILE A 178 -7.86 0.38 29.03
C ILE A 178 -7.69 0.31 30.55
N ALA A 179 -6.90 -0.62 31.06
CA ALA A 179 -6.63 -0.76 32.49
C ALA A 179 -5.78 0.39 33.05
N GLU A 180 -4.75 0.82 32.32
CA GLU A 180 -3.84 1.90 32.73
C GLU A 180 -4.42 3.30 32.55
N GLY A 181 -5.35 3.47 31.59
CA GLY A 181 -5.89 4.77 31.22
C GLY A 181 -4.87 5.68 30.53
N GLN A 182 -5.17 6.98 30.51
CA GLN A 182 -4.34 8.00 29.88
C GLN A 182 -2.98 8.15 30.60
N PRO A 183 -1.83 8.25 29.89
CA PRO A 183 -0.49 8.21 30.49
C PRO A 183 -0.18 9.22 31.60
N GLN A 184 -0.83 10.39 31.59
CA GLN A 184 -0.51 11.47 32.53
C GLN A 184 -1.34 11.46 33.81
N ASN A 185 -2.58 10.96 33.74
CA ASN A 185 -3.55 11.12 34.81
C ASN A 185 -4.41 9.87 35.05
N HIS A 186 -4.12 8.77 34.36
CA HIS A 186 -4.83 7.50 34.42
C HIS A 186 -6.34 7.60 34.19
N ARG A 187 -6.82 8.69 33.57
CA ARG A 187 -8.23 8.86 33.24
C ARG A 187 -8.62 7.89 32.12
N ARG A 188 -9.89 7.51 32.10
CA ARG A 188 -10.48 6.77 30.96
C ARG A 188 -10.23 7.50 29.65
N TRP A 189 -10.02 6.74 28.58
CA TRP A 189 -9.96 7.27 27.22
C TRP A 189 -11.29 7.91 26.82
N THR A 190 -11.23 9.04 26.10
CA THR A 190 -12.43 9.67 25.53
C THR A 190 -12.96 8.86 24.34
N LYS A 191 -12.04 8.35 23.53
CA LYS A 191 -12.30 7.53 22.34
C LYS A 191 -11.12 6.58 22.13
N ILE A 192 -11.40 5.36 21.65
CA ILE A 192 -10.39 4.40 21.21
C ILE A 192 -10.71 4.03 19.77
N ILE A 193 -9.75 4.22 18.86
CA ILE A 193 -9.88 3.85 17.44
C ILE A 193 -8.80 2.83 17.11
N VAL A 194 -9.19 1.69 16.56
CA VAL A 194 -8.29 0.70 15.96
C VAL A 194 -8.26 0.92 14.45
N VAL A 195 -7.07 1.14 13.90
CA VAL A 195 -6.87 1.45 12.48
C VAL A 195 -6.11 0.33 11.80
N VAL A 196 -6.65 -0.20 10.70
CA VAL A 196 -6.06 -1.29 9.90
C VAL A 196 -6.29 -1.06 8.42
N GLU A 197 -5.46 -1.68 7.57
CA GLU A 197 -5.68 -1.75 6.12
C GLU A 197 -6.42 -3.05 5.74
N GLY A 198 -7.22 -3.05 4.68
CA GLY A 198 -7.86 -4.26 4.16
C GLY A 198 -6.86 -5.19 3.47
N ILE A 199 -6.01 -4.63 2.61
CA ILE A 199 -4.84 -5.30 2.00
C ILE A 199 -3.62 -4.43 2.24
N TYR A 200 -2.58 -5.00 2.85
CA TYR A 200 -1.33 -4.30 3.10
C TYR A 200 -0.48 -4.21 1.83
N SER A 201 -0.17 -2.99 1.41
CA SER A 201 0.38 -2.72 0.07
C SER A 201 1.78 -3.28 -0.22
N MET A 202 2.60 -3.57 0.80
CA MET A 202 3.95 -4.12 0.61
C MET A 202 4.00 -5.65 0.76
N GLU A 203 3.02 -6.24 1.46
CA GLU A 203 2.94 -7.66 1.80
C GLU A 203 1.94 -8.39 0.89
N GLY A 204 0.89 -7.70 0.45
CA GLY A 204 -0.23 -8.30 -0.29
C GLY A 204 -1.12 -9.18 0.58
N GLU A 205 -0.98 -9.10 1.90
CA GLU A 205 -1.74 -9.87 2.89
C GLU A 205 -3.08 -9.20 3.19
N LEU A 206 -4.09 -10.04 3.41
CA LEU A 206 -5.40 -9.64 3.88
C LEU A 206 -5.37 -9.48 5.40
N CYS A 207 -6.05 -8.44 5.88
CA CYS A 207 -6.23 -8.24 7.30
C CYS A 207 -7.16 -9.30 7.90
N LYS A 208 -6.85 -9.76 9.12
CA LYS A 208 -7.72 -10.63 9.93
C LYS A 208 -8.90 -9.86 10.53
N LEU A 209 -9.68 -9.22 9.66
CA LEU A 209 -10.68 -8.23 10.03
C LEU A 209 -11.78 -8.83 10.92
N SER A 210 -12.19 -10.09 10.70
CA SER A 210 -13.24 -10.73 11.52
C SER A 210 -12.85 -10.81 13.00
N GLU A 211 -11.61 -11.20 13.29
CA GLU A 211 -11.08 -11.26 14.67
C GLU A 211 -10.93 -9.85 15.26
N ILE A 212 -10.41 -8.90 14.49
CA ILE A 212 -10.21 -7.52 14.91
C ILE A 212 -11.54 -6.85 15.26
N VAL A 213 -12.56 -7.00 14.41
CA VAL A 213 -13.91 -6.46 14.65
C VAL A 213 -14.51 -7.08 15.92
N ALA A 214 -14.36 -8.39 16.13
CA ALA A 214 -14.85 -9.05 17.33
C ALA A 214 -14.19 -8.51 18.61
N ILE A 215 -12.86 -8.29 18.58
CA ILE A 215 -12.10 -7.69 19.68
C ILE A 215 -12.57 -6.25 19.91
N CYS A 216 -12.64 -5.42 18.87
CA CYS A 216 -13.07 -4.03 18.99
C CYS A 216 -14.48 -3.91 19.59
N LYS A 217 -15.41 -4.79 19.18
CA LYS A 217 -16.76 -4.87 19.74
C LYS A 217 -16.74 -5.24 21.23
N LYS A 218 -15.93 -6.22 21.64
CA LYS A 218 -15.76 -6.63 23.04
C LYS A 218 -15.28 -5.46 23.93
N TYR A 219 -14.36 -4.64 23.42
CA TYR A 219 -13.76 -3.54 24.17
C TYR A 219 -14.38 -2.16 23.88
N LYS A 220 -15.46 -2.10 23.09
CA LYS A 220 -16.13 -0.85 22.66
C LYS A 220 -15.17 0.16 21.99
N ALA A 221 -14.22 -0.35 21.21
CA ALA A 221 -13.35 0.46 20.37
C ALA A 221 -13.95 0.61 18.96
N TYR A 222 -13.74 1.78 18.35
CA TYR A 222 -14.15 2.02 16.97
C TYR A 222 -13.18 1.36 15.99
N VAL A 223 -13.69 0.91 14.85
CA VAL A 223 -12.91 0.29 13.76
C VAL A 223 -12.82 1.24 12.58
N TYR A 224 -11.58 1.55 12.17
CA TYR A 224 -11.26 2.28 10.96
C TYR A 224 -10.55 1.34 10.00
N VAL A 225 -11.16 1.07 8.84
CA VAL A 225 -10.57 0.21 7.80
C VAL A 225 -10.20 1.06 6.59
N ASP A 226 -8.93 1.01 6.21
CA ASP A 226 -8.42 1.54 4.95
C ASP A 226 -8.51 0.45 3.86
N GLU A 227 -9.53 0.55 3.03
CA GLU A 227 -9.82 -0.35 1.91
C GLU A 227 -9.06 0.05 0.63
N ALA A 228 -8.03 0.92 0.69
CA ALA A 228 -7.44 1.49 -0.52
C ALA A 228 -6.85 0.48 -1.51
N HIS A 229 -6.46 -0.73 -1.07
CA HIS A 229 -5.97 -1.80 -1.95
C HIS A 229 -6.98 -2.93 -2.19
N SER A 230 -8.08 -2.95 -1.46
CA SER A 230 -9.11 -3.99 -1.51
C SER A 230 -10.39 -3.53 -2.20
N ILE A 231 -10.76 -2.26 -2.09
CA ILE A 231 -11.94 -1.71 -2.76
C ILE A 231 -11.80 -1.81 -4.29
N GLY A 232 -12.80 -2.39 -4.95
CA GLY A 232 -12.79 -2.74 -6.37
C GLY A 232 -11.88 -3.92 -6.74
N ALA A 233 -11.07 -4.44 -5.82
CA ALA A 233 -10.09 -5.49 -6.10
C ALA A 233 -10.52 -6.88 -5.59
N VAL A 234 -11.15 -6.94 -4.42
CA VAL A 234 -11.59 -8.18 -3.78
C VAL A 234 -13.06 -8.14 -3.37
N GLY A 235 -13.59 -9.31 -3.06
CA GLY A 235 -15.02 -9.54 -2.84
C GLY A 235 -15.75 -9.91 -4.14
N LYS A 236 -16.94 -10.51 -4.01
CA LYS A 236 -17.72 -11.00 -5.16
C LYS A 236 -18.12 -9.89 -6.13
N THR A 237 -18.41 -8.69 -5.61
CA THR A 237 -18.82 -7.51 -6.38
C THR A 237 -17.80 -6.36 -6.26
N GLY A 238 -16.60 -6.65 -5.77
CA GLY A 238 -15.52 -5.66 -5.63
C GLY A 238 -15.74 -4.70 -4.47
N LYS A 239 -16.55 -5.04 -3.46
CA LYS A 239 -16.84 -4.14 -2.33
C LYS A 239 -15.76 -4.13 -1.24
N GLY A 240 -14.65 -4.84 -1.45
CA GLY A 240 -13.51 -4.83 -0.55
C GLY A 240 -13.49 -5.99 0.44
N VAL A 241 -12.67 -5.85 1.48
CA VAL A 241 -12.35 -6.95 2.39
C VAL A 241 -13.54 -7.34 3.25
N CYS A 242 -14.43 -6.40 3.58
CA CYS A 242 -15.67 -6.71 4.30
C CYS A 242 -16.54 -7.72 3.54
N GLU A 243 -16.72 -7.52 2.22
CA GLU A 243 -17.49 -8.46 1.38
C GLU A 243 -16.77 -9.80 1.24
N LEU A 244 -15.45 -9.78 1.04
CA LEU A 244 -14.64 -10.99 0.92
C LEU A 244 -14.77 -11.90 2.15
N LEU A 245 -14.74 -11.30 3.35
CA LEU A 245 -14.78 -12.02 4.62
C LEU A 245 -16.19 -12.22 5.19
N GLY A 246 -17.23 -11.77 4.48
CA GLY A 246 -18.62 -11.89 4.93
C GLY A 246 -18.93 -11.04 6.17
N ILE A 247 -18.22 -9.93 6.36
CA ILE A 247 -18.41 -9.00 7.48
C ILE A 247 -19.42 -7.94 7.06
N ASP A 248 -20.50 -7.81 7.82
CA ASP A 248 -21.44 -6.70 7.66
C ASP A 248 -20.72 -5.37 7.95
N THR A 249 -20.76 -4.46 6.98
CA THR A 249 -20.15 -3.14 7.05
C THR A 249 -20.70 -2.31 8.20
N ALA A 250 -21.89 -2.63 8.73
CA ALA A 250 -22.41 -2.03 9.96
C ALA A 250 -21.49 -2.22 11.19
N ASN A 251 -20.65 -3.26 11.21
CA ASN A 251 -19.69 -3.52 12.29
C ASN A 251 -18.34 -2.79 12.11
N VAL A 252 -18.17 -2.00 11.04
CA VAL A 252 -16.96 -1.21 10.78
C VAL A 252 -17.34 0.26 10.81
N ASP A 253 -16.90 1.04 11.80
CA ASP A 253 -17.40 2.41 11.98
C ASP A 253 -17.03 3.35 10.82
N ILE A 254 -15.80 3.24 10.33
CA ILE A 254 -15.24 4.12 9.30
C ILE A 254 -14.57 3.30 8.22
N MET A 255 -15.04 3.49 6.98
CA MET A 255 -14.45 2.88 5.80
C MET A 255 -13.79 3.97 4.95
N MET A 256 -12.48 3.86 4.77
CA MET A 256 -11.70 4.73 3.90
C MET A 256 -11.39 4.00 2.61
N GLY A 257 -11.43 4.68 1.47
CA GLY A 257 -10.81 4.16 0.25
C GLY A 257 -10.24 5.24 -0.66
N THR A 258 -9.53 4.81 -1.72
CA THR A 258 -8.98 5.71 -2.74
C THR A 258 -9.54 5.40 -4.12
N PHE A 259 -9.68 6.45 -4.93
CA PHE A 259 -10.05 6.35 -6.33
C PHE A 259 -8.84 6.22 -7.28
N THR A 260 -7.63 6.32 -6.75
CA THR A 260 -6.37 6.33 -7.52
C THR A 260 -5.91 4.97 -8.04
N LYS A 261 -6.63 3.90 -7.70
CA LYS A 261 -6.27 2.50 -8.00
C LYS A 261 -7.34 1.85 -8.87
N SER A 262 -8.21 1.04 -8.28
CA SER A 262 -9.26 0.29 -8.98
C SER A 262 -10.13 1.15 -9.88
N PHE A 263 -10.43 2.38 -9.48
CA PHE A 263 -11.34 3.28 -10.21
C PHE A 263 -10.68 4.15 -11.29
N GLY A 264 -9.34 4.14 -11.39
CA GLY A 264 -8.62 4.85 -12.45
C GLY A 264 -8.76 6.38 -12.42
N SER A 265 -9.00 6.99 -11.27
CA SER A 265 -9.20 8.45 -11.12
C SER A 265 -8.28 9.04 -10.04
N CYS A 266 -8.69 10.11 -9.37
CA CYS A 266 -7.97 10.74 -8.25
C CYS A 266 -8.84 10.90 -7.00
N GLY A 267 -8.21 11.12 -5.85
CA GLY A 267 -8.91 11.33 -4.60
C GLY A 267 -9.14 10.09 -3.72
N GLY A 268 -9.97 10.27 -2.72
CA GLY A 268 -10.39 9.24 -1.77
C GLY A 268 -11.67 9.63 -1.06
N TYR A 269 -12.17 8.73 -0.22
CA TYR A 269 -13.44 8.92 0.48
C TYR A 269 -13.36 8.43 1.92
N ILE A 270 -14.27 8.94 2.74
CA ILE A 270 -14.65 8.35 4.02
C ILE A 270 -16.13 8.02 3.96
N ALA A 271 -16.50 6.82 4.36
CA ALA A 271 -17.89 6.38 4.47
C ALA A 271 -18.18 5.89 5.88
N GLY A 272 -19.36 6.23 6.40
CA GLY A 272 -19.75 5.97 7.78
C GLY A 272 -21.18 6.42 8.07
N SER A 273 -21.47 6.74 9.33
CA SER A 273 -22.79 7.26 9.71
C SER A 273 -23.04 8.66 9.13
N LYS A 274 -24.32 9.05 9.00
CA LYS A 274 -24.67 10.39 8.48
C LYS A 274 -24.09 11.49 9.37
N GLU A 275 -24.17 11.31 10.69
CA GLU A 275 -23.68 12.25 11.70
C GLU A 275 -22.17 12.44 11.60
N LEU A 276 -21.42 11.34 11.37
CA LEU A 276 -19.98 11.39 11.16
C LEU A 276 -19.64 12.19 9.89
N ILE A 277 -20.34 11.90 8.79
CA ILE A 277 -20.08 12.55 7.51
C ILE A 277 -20.45 14.03 7.56
N GLU A 278 -21.58 14.38 8.16
CA GLU A 278 -22.00 15.76 8.44
C GLU A 278 -20.91 16.49 9.24
N TYR A 279 -20.46 15.90 10.34
CA TYR A 279 -19.38 16.47 11.16
C TYR A 279 -18.11 16.74 10.36
N LEU A 280 -17.67 15.77 9.53
CA LEU A 280 -16.48 15.92 8.70
C LEU A 280 -16.62 17.01 7.63
N LYS A 281 -17.81 17.21 7.06
CA LYS A 281 -18.06 18.26 6.05
C LYS A 281 -17.78 19.66 6.60
N TYR A 282 -18.06 19.88 7.89
CA TYR A 282 -17.86 21.19 8.53
C TYR A 282 -16.51 21.36 9.25
N THR A 283 -15.82 20.26 9.59
CA THR A 283 -14.63 20.32 10.45
C THR A 283 -13.34 19.87 9.77
N CYS A 284 -13.42 19.07 8.70
CA CYS A 284 -12.22 18.53 8.07
C CYS A 284 -11.54 19.58 7.17
N PRO A 285 -10.28 19.98 7.45
CA PRO A 285 -9.58 20.98 6.64
C PRO A 285 -9.47 20.60 5.16
N ALA A 286 -9.37 19.31 4.87
CA ALA A 286 -9.30 18.78 3.50
C ALA A 286 -10.65 18.83 2.75
N HIS A 287 -11.74 19.17 3.42
CA HIS A 287 -13.03 19.45 2.80
C HIS A 287 -13.35 20.96 2.81
N VAL A 288 -13.03 21.64 3.91
CA VAL A 288 -13.33 23.07 4.13
C VAL A 288 -12.42 23.97 3.29
N TYR A 289 -11.11 23.70 3.23
CA TYR A 289 -10.13 24.61 2.62
C TYR A 289 -9.51 24.08 1.32
N ALA A 290 -9.68 22.78 1.03
CA ALA A 290 -9.13 22.21 -0.20
C ALA A 290 -10.12 22.36 -1.37
N ILE A 291 -9.57 22.46 -2.58
CA ILE A 291 -10.35 22.46 -3.81
C ILE A 291 -11.16 21.16 -3.96
N SER A 292 -12.37 21.28 -4.50
CA SER A 292 -13.19 20.10 -4.80
C SER A 292 -12.50 19.18 -5.83
N ILE A 293 -12.88 17.90 -5.83
CA ILE A 293 -12.43 16.98 -6.89
C ILE A 293 -12.88 17.50 -8.26
N SER A 294 -12.04 17.35 -9.27
CA SER A 294 -12.36 17.75 -10.64
C SER A 294 -13.63 17.05 -11.15
N PRO A 295 -14.60 17.75 -11.76
CA PRO A 295 -15.82 17.13 -12.32
C PRO A 295 -15.57 15.92 -13.24
N PRO A 296 -14.66 15.96 -14.25
CA PRO A 296 -14.36 14.77 -15.04
C PRO A 296 -13.76 13.62 -14.22
N ALA A 297 -12.97 13.92 -13.17
CA ALA A 297 -12.46 12.90 -12.28
C ALA A 297 -13.59 12.24 -11.45
N ALA A 298 -14.56 13.03 -10.99
CA ALA A 298 -15.77 12.53 -10.34
C ALA A 298 -16.61 11.67 -11.30
N GLN A 299 -16.78 12.11 -12.55
CA GLN A 299 -17.53 11.38 -13.57
C GLN A 299 -16.94 10.00 -13.88
N GLN A 300 -15.60 9.92 -13.97
CA GLN A 300 -14.87 8.67 -14.16
C GLN A 300 -15.18 7.69 -13.01
N ILE A 301 -15.18 8.16 -11.77
CA ILE A 301 -15.45 7.32 -10.59
C ILE A 301 -16.91 6.83 -10.59
N ILE A 302 -17.86 7.74 -10.81
CA ILE A 302 -19.29 7.38 -10.90
C ILE A 302 -19.48 6.31 -11.98
N SER A 303 -18.84 6.47 -13.14
CA SER A 303 -18.96 5.52 -14.24
C SER A 303 -18.37 4.16 -13.88
N ALA A 304 -17.18 4.14 -13.27
CA ALA A 304 -16.55 2.90 -12.81
C ALA A 304 -17.43 2.18 -11.76
N ILE A 305 -18.03 2.91 -10.81
CA ILE A 305 -18.97 2.34 -9.83
C ILE A 305 -20.21 1.77 -10.53
N LYS A 306 -20.80 2.49 -11.50
CA LYS A 306 -21.97 2.01 -12.27
C LYS A 306 -21.64 0.72 -13.02
N VAL A 307 -20.46 0.62 -13.64
CA VAL A 307 -20.00 -0.61 -14.30
C VAL A 307 -19.83 -1.76 -13.30
N LEU A 308 -19.24 -1.49 -12.13
CA LEU A 308 -19.07 -2.51 -11.08
C LEU A 308 -20.40 -3.01 -10.52
N LEU A 309 -21.39 -2.13 -10.39
CA LEU A 309 -22.74 -2.47 -9.95
C LEU A 309 -23.62 -3.10 -11.05
N GLY A 310 -23.15 -3.11 -12.31
CA GLY A 310 -23.95 -3.55 -13.48
C GLY A 310 -25.06 -2.57 -13.87
N GLU A 311 -25.01 -1.34 -13.35
CA GLU A 311 -25.96 -0.25 -13.67
C GLU A 311 -25.71 0.35 -15.05
N ASP A 312 -24.60 -0.02 -15.69
CA ASP A 312 -24.35 0.22 -17.11
C ASP A 312 -25.15 -0.70 -18.04
N GLY A 313 -25.88 -1.67 -17.49
CA GLY A 313 -26.63 -2.68 -18.24
C GLY A 313 -25.77 -3.83 -18.76
N SER A 314 -24.50 -3.91 -18.36
CA SER A 314 -23.57 -4.95 -18.82
C SER A 314 -23.09 -5.86 -17.68
N LYS A 315 -22.39 -6.94 -18.02
CA LYS A 315 -21.71 -7.83 -17.06
C LYS A 315 -20.22 -7.51 -16.91
N ARG A 316 -19.74 -6.40 -17.49
CA ARG A 316 -18.30 -6.10 -17.60
C ARG A 316 -17.64 -5.86 -16.25
N GLY A 317 -18.34 -5.24 -15.30
CA GLY A 317 -17.84 -5.09 -13.92
C GLY A 317 -17.56 -6.43 -13.26
N ALA A 318 -18.54 -7.33 -13.28
CA ALA A 318 -18.40 -8.68 -12.75
C ALA A 318 -17.29 -9.48 -13.46
N GLN A 319 -17.18 -9.35 -14.78
CA GLN A 319 -16.10 -9.97 -15.56
C GLN A 319 -14.72 -9.43 -15.18
N LYS A 320 -14.56 -8.11 -15.03
CA LYS A 320 -13.29 -7.50 -14.60
C LYS A 320 -12.86 -8.01 -13.22
N ILE A 321 -13.76 -8.12 -12.26
CA ILE A 321 -13.46 -8.65 -10.92
C ILE A 321 -13.07 -10.13 -11.00
N ALA A 322 -13.81 -10.94 -11.75
CA ALA A 322 -13.51 -12.36 -11.92
C ALA A 322 -12.13 -12.56 -12.59
N HIS A 323 -11.85 -11.82 -13.67
CA HIS A 323 -10.56 -11.87 -14.36
C HIS A 323 -9.41 -11.41 -13.46
N LEU A 324 -9.57 -10.35 -12.66
CA LEU A 324 -8.54 -9.93 -11.72
C LEU A 324 -8.18 -11.05 -10.74
N ARG A 325 -9.21 -11.71 -10.17
CA ARG A 325 -9.05 -12.83 -9.26
C ARG A 325 -8.35 -14.01 -9.93
N GLU A 326 -8.82 -14.41 -11.10
CA GLU A 326 -8.25 -15.51 -11.89
C GLU A 326 -6.79 -15.25 -12.27
N ASN A 327 -6.50 -14.06 -12.80
CA ASN A 327 -5.15 -13.63 -13.14
C ASN A 327 -4.22 -13.63 -11.93
N SER A 328 -4.70 -13.09 -10.79
CA SER A 328 -3.91 -13.00 -9.57
C SER A 328 -3.56 -14.38 -9.02
N ASN A 329 -4.53 -15.29 -9.00
CA ASN A 329 -4.34 -16.65 -8.50
C ASN A 329 -3.51 -17.51 -9.45
N PHE A 330 -3.74 -17.38 -10.76
CA PHE A 330 -2.94 -18.05 -11.78
C PHE A 330 -1.47 -17.64 -11.69
N PHE A 331 -1.18 -16.34 -11.77
CA PHE A 331 0.20 -15.86 -11.81
C PHE A 331 0.95 -16.21 -10.52
N ARG A 332 0.29 -16.09 -9.37
CA ARG A 332 0.85 -16.51 -8.07
C ARG A 332 1.15 -18.00 -8.02
N SER A 333 0.21 -18.84 -8.43
CA SER A 333 0.40 -20.29 -8.43
C SER A 333 1.60 -20.68 -9.30
N GLU A 334 1.72 -20.09 -10.49
CA GLU A 334 2.85 -20.35 -11.39
C GLU A 334 4.18 -19.86 -10.81
N LEU A 335 4.24 -18.68 -10.20
CA LEU A 335 5.45 -18.22 -9.51
C LEU A 335 5.85 -19.17 -8.36
N GLN A 336 4.91 -19.62 -7.56
CA GLN A 336 5.17 -20.57 -6.47
C GLN A 336 5.68 -21.92 -7.01
N LYS A 337 5.09 -22.43 -8.10
CA LYS A 337 5.58 -23.64 -8.80
C LYS A 337 7.00 -23.48 -9.35
N MET A 338 7.37 -22.28 -9.79
CA MET A 338 8.73 -21.95 -10.23
C MET A 338 9.73 -21.82 -9.06
N GLY A 339 9.26 -21.91 -7.81
CA GLY A 339 10.10 -21.84 -6.61
C GLY A 339 10.37 -20.43 -6.10
N PHE A 340 9.58 -19.44 -6.51
CA PHE A 340 9.64 -18.11 -5.90
C PHE A 340 9.03 -18.10 -4.51
N ASP A 341 9.62 -17.26 -3.66
CA ASP A 341 9.03 -16.86 -2.40
C ASP A 341 8.13 -15.64 -2.65
N VAL A 342 6.82 -15.90 -2.66
CA VAL A 342 5.77 -14.92 -2.97
C VAL A 342 4.94 -14.68 -1.72
N LEU A 343 4.88 -13.42 -1.28
CA LEU A 343 4.08 -13.02 -0.13
C LEU A 343 2.61 -12.74 -0.51
N GLY A 344 1.77 -12.61 0.52
CA GLY A 344 0.37 -12.23 0.42
C GLY A 344 -0.58 -13.42 0.32
N ASP A 345 -1.88 -13.11 0.28
CA ASP A 345 -2.96 -14.11 0.27
C ASP A 345 -3.63 -14.24 -1.10
N TYR A 346 -4.15 -15.43 -1.43
CA TYR A 346 -4.91 -15.64 -2.66
C TYR A 346 -6.02 -14.58 -2.81
N ASP A 347 -6.39 -14.29 -4.05
CA ASP A 347 -7.28 -13.19 -4.46
C ASP A 347 -6.68 -11.77 -4.33
N SER A 348 -5.61 -11.57 -3.56
CA SER A 348 -4.92 -10.27 -3.52
C SER A 348 -4.21 -9.99 -4.86
N PRO A 349 -4.45 -8.82 -5.49
CA PRO A 349 -3.81 -8.45 -6.74
C PRO A 349 -2.38 -7.92 -6.55
N VAL A 350 -1.94 -7.76 -5.31
CA VAL A 350 -0.58 -7.37 -4.95
C VAL A 350 0.16 -8.63 -4.52
N MET A 351 1.25 -8.94 -5.22
CA MET A 351 2.08 -10.10 -4.90
C MET A 351 3.57 -9.71 -4.92
N PRO A 352 4.17 -9.53 -3.74
CA PRO A 352 5.58 -9.26 -3.63
C PRO A 352 6.40 -10.54 -3.84
N ILE A 353 7.39 -10.47 -4.73
CA ILE A 353 8.39 -11.51 -4.92
C ILE A 353 9.62 -11.13 -4.10
N MET A 354 10.02 -11.98 -3.16
CA MET A 354 11.13 -11.68 -2.26
C MET A 354 12.47 -11.76 -3.00
N LEU A 355 13.22 -10.66 -2.94
CA LEU A 355 14.57 -10.56 -3.49
C LEU A 355 15.64 -10.59 -2.39
N TYR A 356 15.26 -10.17 -1.18
CA TYR A 356 16.05 -10.08 0.05
C TYR A 356 17.24 -9.13 -0.06
N ASN A 357 18.28 -9.54 -0.79
CA ASN A 357 19.49 -8.75 -0.96
C ASN A 357 19.23 -7.59 -1.93
N ILE A 358 19.42 -6.36 -1.45
CA ILE A 358 19.27 -5.10 -2.21
C ILE A 358 20.12 -5.11 -3.50
N ALA A 359 21.28 -5.75 -3.50
CA ALA A 359 22.15 -5.82 -4.67
C ALA A 359 21.50 -6.53 -5.87
N LYS A 360 20.49 -7.39 -5.64
CA LYS A 360 19.74 -8.08 -6.70
C LYS A 360 18.72 -7.18 -7.40
N LEU A 361 18.27 -6.09 -6.76
CA LEU A 361 17.19 -5.23 -7.27
C LEU A 361 17.50 -4.64 -8.66
N PRO A 362 18.63 -3.94 -8.87
CA PRO A 362 18.95 -3.40 -10.19
C PRO A 362 19.08 -4.49 -11.25
N ALA A 363 19.72 -5.62 -10.93
CA ALA A 363 19.86 -6.72 -11.89
C ALA A 363 18.49 -7.27 -12.32
N PHE A 364 17.59 -7.53 -11.35
CA PHE A 364 16.22 -7.98 -11.61
C PHE A 364 15.45 -6.97 -12.46
N SER A 365 15.40 -5.71 -12.03
CA SER A 365 14.65 -4.65 -12.71
C SER A 365 15.17 -4.33 -14.12
N ARG A 366 16.49 -4.42 -14.35
CA ARG A 366 17.09 -4.24 -15.69
C ARG A 366 16.78 -5.41 -16.60
N GLU A 367 16.86 -6.65 -16.10
CA GLU A 367 16.63 -7.84 -16.90
C GLU A 367 15.15 -7.99 -17.30
N CYS A 368 14.21 -7.66 -16.41
CA CYS A 368 12.80 -7.53 -16.76
C CYS A 368 12.59 -6.49 -17.86
N LEU A 369 13.21 -5.31 -17.74
CA LEU A 369 13.04 -4.24 -18.73
C LEU A 369 13.58 -4.60 -20.11
N LYS A 370 14.74 -5.28 -20.19
CA LYS A 370 15.29 -5.75 -21.47
C LYS A 370 14.31 -6.67 -22.22
N GLN A 371 13.45 -7.36 -21.49
CA GLN A 371 12.42 -8.25 -22.04
C GLN A 371 11.05 -7.57 -22.16
N ASN A 372 11.03 -6.22 -22.04
CA ASN A 372 9.85 -5.38 -22.11
C ASN A 372 8.82 -5.72 -21.02
N VAL A 373 9.28 -5.97 -19.80
CA VAL A 373 8.45 -6.16 -18.60
C VAL A 373 8.84 -5.13 -17.54
N ALA A 374 7.90 -4.25 -17.18
CA ALA A 374 8.11 -3.19 -16.22
C ALA A 374 7.59 -3.60 -14.84
N VAL A 375 8.51 -3.69 -13.89
CA VAL A 375 8.26 -4.06 -12.49
C VAL A 375 8.67 -2.94 -11.54
N VAL A 376 8.10 -2.92 -10.34
CA VAL A 376 8.53 -2.03 -9.27
C VAL A 376 9.35 -2.82 -8.26
N VAL A 377 10.61 -2.43 -8.08
CA VAL A 377 11.46 -2.93 -6.99
C VAL A 377 11.36 -2.00 -5.78
N VAL A 378 11.30 -2.59 -4.60
CA VAL A 378 11.08 -1.90 -3.33
C VAL A 378 12.18 -2.29 -2.34
N ALA A 379 12.71 -1.29 -1.65
CA ALA A 379 13.74 -1.43 -0.63
C ALA A 379 13.49 -0.43 0.51
N PHE A 380 14.42 -0.34 1.45
CA PHE A 380 14.44 0.71 2.47
C PHE A 380 14.36 2.12 1.83
N PRO A 381 13.60 3.06 2.43
CA PRO A 381 12.90 3.00 3.71
C PRO A 381 11.50 2.37 3.67
N ALA A 382 10.98 2.01 2.49
CA ALA A 382 9.62 1.48 2.38
C ALA A 382 9.45 0.08 2.97
N THR A 383 10.53 -0.71 3.02
CA THR A 383 10.59 -2.03 3.65
C THR A 383 11.91 -2.18 4.42
N PRO A 384 12.00 -3.07 5.43
CA PRO A 384 13.27 -3.33 6.11
C PRO A 384 14.38 -3.75 5.14
N LEU A 385 15.64 -3.40 5.45
CA LEU A 385 16.81 -3.60 4.56
C LEU A 385 16.96 -5.04 4.04
N LEU A 386 16.65 -6.03 4.88
CA LEU A 386 16.80 -7.45 4.55
C LEU A 386 15.60 -8.02 3.78
N LEU A 387 14.53 -7.25 3.62
CA LEU A 387 13.26 -7.69 3.04
C LEU A 387 12.93 -6.96 1.73
N ALA A 388 13.97 -6.65 0.94
CA ALA A 388 13.82 -6.09 -0.39
C ALA A 388 13.04 -7.05 -1.30
N ARG A 389 12.20 -6.49 -2.17
CA ARG A 389 11.25 -7.27 -2.97
C ARG A 389 10.91 -6.58 -4.29
N ALA A 390 10.41 -7.35 -5.26
CA ALA A 390 9.72 -6.81 -6.42
C ALA A 390 8.22 -6.89 -6.18
N ARG A 391 7.53 -5.74 -6.14
CA ARG A 391 6.09 -5.71 -5.96
C ARG A 391 5.42 -5.81 -7.32
N ILE A 392 4.80 -6.96 -7.57
CA ILE A 392 4.00 -7.20 -8.76
C ILE A 392 2.54 -6.86 -8.45
N CYS A 393 1.93 -6.11 -9.35
CA CYS A 393 0.51 -5.77 -9.29
C CYS A 393 -0.18 -6.31 -10.54
N ILE A 394 -1.19 -7.15 -10.34
CA ILE A 394 -1.97 -7.77 -11.41
C ILE A 394 -3.21 -6.93 -11.72
N SER A 395 -3.63 -6.95 -12.98
CA SER A 395 -4.80 -6.24 -13.49
C SER A 395 -5.76 -7.19 -14.18
N ALA A 396 -7.05 -6.85 -14.16
CA ALA A 396 -8.07 -7.43 -15.02
C ALA A 396 -7.79 -7.22 -16.51
N ALA A 397 -6.99 -6.20 -16.86
CA ALA A 397 -6.62 -5.89 -18.23
C ALA A 397 -5.50 -6.79 -18.78
N HIS A 398 -4.82 -7.57 -17.93
CA HIS A 398 -3.80 -8.52 -18.40
C HIS A 398 -4.45 -9.71 -19.11
N SER A 399 -3.97 -10.01 -20.30
CA SER A 399 -4.29 -11.28 -20.97
C SER A 399 -3.50 -12.44 -20.34
N LYS A 400 -3.94 -13.68 -20.58
CA LYS A 400 -3.19 -14.86 -20.13
C LYS A 400 -1.81 -14.92 -20.79
N GLU A 401 -1.72 -14.48 -22.04
CA GLU A 401 -0.49 -14.40 -22.83
C GLU A 401 0.50 -13.41 -22.21
N ASP A 402 0.01 -12.27 -21.71
CA ASP A 402 0.83 -11.29 -20.98
C ASP A 402 1.44 -11.90 -19.72
N LEU A 403 0.64 -12.61 -18.94
CA LEU A 403 1.08 -13.28 -17.72
C LEU A 403 2.10 -14.39 -18.03
N ILE A 404 1.86 -15.19 -19.07
CA ILE A 404 2.82 -16.20 -19.53
C ILE A 404 4.13 -15.55 -20.00
N LYS A 405 4.06 -14.41 -20.70
CA LYS A 405 5.25 -13.66 -21.10
C LYS A 405 6.05 -13.20 -19.88
N ALA A 406 5.37 -12.67 -18.86
CA ALA A 406 6.01 -12.25 -17.62
C ALA A 406 6.69 -13.41 -16.87
N LEU A 407 6.06 -14.59 -16.83
CA LEU A 407 6.64 -15.79 -16.22
C LEU A 407 7.90 -16.27 -16.96
N LYS A 408 7.97 -16.10 -18.28
CA LYS A 408 9.11 -16.52 -19.12
C LYS A 408 10.35 -15.64 -18.98
N VAL A 409 10.26 -14.51 -18.28
CA VAL A 409 11.40 -13.58 -18.15
C VAL A 409 12.60 -14.29 -17.53
N ARG A 410 13.75 -14.32 -18.21
CA ARG A 410 14.97 -15.03 -17.74
C ARG A 410 15.52 -14.56 -16.38
N ALA A 411 15.18 -13.34 -15.96
CA ALA A 411 15.43 -12.89 -14.59
C ALA A 411 14.82 -13.87 -13.58
N CYS A 412 13.65 -14.41 -13.90
CA CYS A 412 12.95 -15.35 -13.05
C CYS A 412 13.68 -16.71 -12.96
N SER A 413 14.20 -17.24 -14.06
CA SER A 413 14.91 -18.53 -14.05
C SER A 413 16.30 -18.47 -13.41
N SER A 414 17.04 -17.38 -13.62
CA SER A 414 18.42 -17.21 -13.11
C SER A 414 18.49 -16.84 -11.63
N ILE A 415 17.40 -16.32 -11.05
CA ILE A 415 17.29 -15.98 -9.63
C ILE A 415 16.68 -17.14 -8.82
N SER A 416 16.46 -18.32 -9.43
CA SER A 416 15.98 -19.53 -8.75
C SER A 416 16.68 -19.73 -7.40
N PHE A 417 15.87 -19.60 -6.34
CA PHE A 417 16.28 -19.48 -4.95
C PHE A 417 16.68 -20.82 -4.30
N THR A 418 16.79 -21.90 -5.08
CA THR A 418 17.11 -23.24 -4.57
C THR A 418 18.44 -23.33 -3.84
N SER A 419 19.37 -22.40 -4.07
CA SER A 419 20.65 -22.40 -3.37
C SER A 419 20.63 -21.67 -2.01
N LEU A 420 19.76 -20.67 -1.77
CA LEU A 420 19.93 -19.79 -0.59
C LEU A 420 19.27 -20.26 0.71
N LYS A 421 18.27 -21.14 0.70
CA LYS A 421 17.75 -21.72 1.97
C LYS A 421 18.84 -22.46 2.75
N ARG A 422 19.86 -23.01 2.07
CA ARG A 422 21.06 -23.59 2.71
C ARG A 422 22.08 -22.53 3.14
N TYR A 423 22.27 -21.45 2.36
CA TYR A 423 23.30 -20.46 2.68
C TYR A 423 22.92 -19.45 3.76
N THR A 424 21.64 -19.15 3.99
CA THR A 424 21.25 -18.26 5.11
C THR A 424 21.58 -18.89 6.48
N LEU A 425 21.49 -20.23 6.59
CA LEU A 425 21.92 -20.98 7.78
C LEU A 425 23.44 -21.04 7.93
N VAL A 426 24.18 -21.20 6.82
CA VAL A 426 25.66 -21.29 6.85
C VAL A 426 26.33 -19.92 7.01
N MET A 427 25.75 -18.86 6.45
CA MET A 427 26.27 -17.50 6.65
C MET A 427 26.01 -16.98 8.06
N ASN A 428 24.91 -17.35 8.73
CA ASN A 428 24.73 -17.01 10.14
C ASN A 428 25.87 -17.58 11.01
N PHE A 429 26.36 -18.79 10.72
CA PHE A 429 27.52 -19.34 11.43
C PHE A 429 28.84 -18.65 11.08
N LYS A 430 29.14 -18.41 9.80
CA LYS A 430 30.42 -17.79 9.39
C LYS A 430 30.53 -16.30 9.68
N PHE A 431 29.43 -15.54 9.62
CA PHE A 431 29.44 -14.12 9.96
C PHE A 431 29.50 -13.89 11.47
N ILE A 432 28.83 -14.74 12.28
CA ILE A 432 29.00 -14.72 13.75
C ILE A 432 30.44 -15.11 14.11
N HIS A 433 31.03 -16.10 13.45
CA HIS A 433 32.41 -16.50 13.73
C HIS A 433 33.41 -15.40 13.32
N MET A 434 33.34 -14.84 12.10
CA MET A 434 34.24 -13.75 11.68
C MET A 434 34.05 -12.44 12.44
N ALA A 435 32.82 -12.11 12.86
CA ALA A 435 32.56 -10.95 13.71
C ALA A 435 33.13 -11.15 15.12
N PHE A 436 33.01 -12.36 15.70
CA PHE A 436 33.67 -12.69 16.96
C PHE A 436 35.19 -12.65 16.83
N THR A 437 35.80 -13.23 15.78
CA THR A 437 37.28 -13.20 15.64
C THR A 437 37.82 -11.78 15.46
N ARG A 438 37.10 -10.90 14.75
CA ARG A 438 37.54 -9.49 14.59
C ARG A 438 37.30 -8.62 15.82
N ILE A 439 36.23 -8.85 16.58
CA ILE A 439 35.97 -8.12 17.84
C ILE A 439 36.93 -8.63 18.95
N PHE A 440 37.27 -9.91 18.95
CA PHE A 440 38.23 -10.49 19.90
C PHE A 440 39.67 -10.01 19.62
N CYS A 441 40.09 -9.98 18.36
CA CYS A 441 41.41 -9.47 17.99
C CYS A 441 41.58 -7.96 18.26
N TYR A 442 40.53 -7.14 18.09
CA TYR A 442 40.62 -5.71 18.42
C TYR A 442 40.61 -5.44 19.93
N SER A 443 39.94 -6.27 20.72
CA SER A 443 39.90 -6.12 22.18
C SER A 443 41.21 -6.57 22.85
N ILE A 444 41.86 -7.61 22.33
CA ILE A 444 43.17 -8.08 22.81
C ILE A 444 44.27 -7.07 22.50
N PHE A 445 44.26 -6.46 21.30
CA PHE A 445 45.30 -5.49 20.92
C PHE A 445 45.21 -4.18 21.73
N PHE A 446 44.01 -3.79 22.18
CA PHE A 446 43.83 -2.59 23.00
C PHE A 446 44.26 -2.85 24.46
N PHE A 447 43.97 -4.03 25.01
CA PHE A 447 44.34 -4.40 26.39
C PHE A 447 45.84 -4.71 26.57
N HIS A 448 46.54 -5.18 25.54
CA HIS A 448 47.98 -5.48 25.63
C HIS A 448 48.88 -4.24 25.73
N SER A 449 48.34 -3.04 25.45
CA SER A 449 49.11 -1.77 25.50
C SER A 449 49.09 -1.07 26.87
N GLN A 450 48.47 -1.67 27.89
CA GLN A 450 48.19 -1.01 29.18
C GLN A 450 48.45 -1.90 30.42
N LEU A 451 49.07 -3.07 30.29
CA LEU A 451 49.27 -4.01 31.41
C LEU A 451 50.75 -4.28 31.67
N ASN A 452 51.17 -4.16 32.94
CA ASN A 452 52.51 -4.52 33.42
C ASN A 452 52.67 -6.06 33.50
N ALA A 453 53.90 -6.52 33.35
CA ALA A 453 54.31 -7.94 33.20
C ALA A 453 53.81 -8.91 34.31
N SER A 454 53.30 -8.44 35.44
CA SER A 454 52.76 -9.31 36.51
C SER A 454 51.27 -9.64 36.36
N GLN A 455 50.58 -9.06 35.36
CA GLN A 455 49.15 -9.32 35.12
C GLN A 455 48.88 -10.23 33.91
N THR A 456 49.88 -10.47 33.05
CA THR A 456 49.81 -11.40 31.91
C THR A 456 49.68 -12.86 32.34
N ASP A 457 50.41 -13.28 33.38
CA ASP A 457 50.43 -14.69 33.83
C ASP A 457 49.09 -15.14 34.43
N LYS A 458 48.28 -14.21 34.95
CA LYS A 458 46.93 -14.51 35.49
C LYS A 458 45.85 -14.60 34.41
N LEU A 459 46.12 -14.08 33.21
CA LEU A 459 45.16 -14.09 32.11
C LEU A 459 45.27 -15.36 31.27
N GLU A 460 46.48 -15.93 31.13
CA GLU A 460 46.69 -17.20 30.40
C GLU A 460 46.04 -18.40 31.11
N ALA A 461 46.06 -18.42 32.45
CA ALA A 461 45.39 -19.46 33.25
C ALA A 461 43.84 -19.37 33.25
N LEU A 462 43.27 -18.30 32.67
CA LEU A 462 41.82 -18.09 32.55
C LEU A 462 41.33 -18.33 31.10
N ILE A 463 42.26 -18.58 30.17
CA ILE A 463 42.02 -18.81 28.75
C ILE A 463 42.20 -20.30 28.35
N GLU A 464 43.04 -21.06 29.08
CA GLU A 464 42.95 -22.54 29.10
C GLU A 464 41.66 -23.01 29.78
#